data_AF-A0A7V4T9W6-F1
#
_entry.id   AF-A0A7V4T9W6-F1
#
_cell.length_a   1.000
_cell.length_b   1.000
_cell.length_c   1.000
_cell.angle_alpha   90.00
_cell.angle_beta   90.00
_cell.angle_gamma   90.00
#
_symmetry.space_group_name_H-M   'P 1'
#
loop_
_entity.id
_entity.type
_entity.pdbx_description
1 polymer ?
#
loop_
_entity_poly.entity_id
_entity_poly.type
_entity_poly.pdbx_seq_one_letter_code
_entity_poly.pdbx_strand_id
1 'polypeptide(L)'
;MKKFSVFIPLVNIIGAIFTFLYFVFILPAYEIPSEIPEYFDLLYFVIATSILTLGFFLFTRKSLKTLFEIAYGNLDIKTLEQSEIYRFQASALQYPLIVSIVTFVAWITAGFIFGFMQHIIAAKIFQAKIPDLIFCLRRFLGISLLGGGITTMILYFVLESAWRSYIPNFFPDGNLSHVKHVFKLNVQKRFLIVFLGITCIPFPIIGMTIYSKVMALNMADAIKRGHIISSMVGELVFIIAVSLAISLILAYLLSKSISVPLLRIKDAIKEVENNNFNTRVEIVSNDEIGEVAEGFNLMIKSLKESQ
;
A
#
# COMPACT_ATOMS: atom_id res chain seq x y z
N MET A 1 -20.17 5.57 1.22
CA MET A 1 -19.02 5.55 0.27
C MET A 1 -17.98 6.64 0.56
N LYS A 2 -18.36 7.81 1.10
CA LYS A 2 -17.54 9.03 1.08
C LYS A 2 -16.15 8.92 1.73
N LYS A 3 -15.96 8.17 2.82
CA LYS A 3 -14.65 8.10 3.51
C LYS A 3 -13.60 7.33 2.69
N PHE A 4 -13.88 6.10 2.29
CA PHE A 4 -12.90 5.28 1.55
C PHE A 4 -12.70 5.71 0.10
N SER A 5 -13.75 6.20 -0.56
CA SER A 5 -13.65 6.69 -1.95
C SER A 5 -12.74 7.92 -2.08
N VAL A 6 -12.56 8.69 -1.01
CA VAL A 6 -11.65 9.84 -0.96
C VAL A 6 -10.28 9.43 -0.39
N PHE A 7 -10.27 8.56 0.62
CA PHE A 7 -9.05 8.13 1.30
C PHE A 7 -8.07 7.40 0.37
N ILE A 8 -8.54 6.44 -0.45
CA ILE A 8 -7.65 5.65 -1.32
C ILE A 8 -6.95 6.52 -2.37
N PRO A 9 -7.65 7.40 -3.13
CA PRO A 9 -6.99 8.36 -4.01
C PRO A 9 -6.03 9.29 -3.28
N LEU A 10 -6.39 9.76 -2.08
CA LEU A 10 -5.56 10.67 -1.30
C LEU A 10 -4.20 10.05 -0.95
N VAL A 11 -4.19 8.81 -0.44
CA VAL A 11 -2.94 8.10 -0.12
C VAL A 11 -2.05 7.93 -1.36
N ASN A 12 -2.67 7.61 -2.51
CA ASN A 12 -1.94 7.47 -3.77
C ASN A 12 -1.39 8.80 -4.29
N ILE A 13 -2.15 9.89 -4.19
CA ILE A 13 -1.70 11.23 -4.57
C ILE A 13 -0.52 11.66 -3.69
N ILE A 14 -0.61 11.44 -2.38
CA ILE A 14 0.49 11.73 -1.45
C ILE A 14 1.74 10.95 -1.88
N GLY A 15 1.61 9.64 -2.10
CA GLY A 15 2.71 8.80 -2.57
C GLY A 15 3.29 9.29 -3.90
N ALA A 16 2.44 9.68 -4.86
CA ALA A 16 2.84 10.18 -6.17
C ALA A 16 3.60 11.50 -6.05
N ILE A 17 3.17 12.42 -5.18
CA ILE A 17 3.85 13.69 -4.91
C ILE A 17 5.23 13.41 -4.29
N PHE A 18 5.32 12.58 -3.26
CA PHE A 18 6.62 12.24 -2.65
C PHE A 18 7.57 11.60 -3.66
N THR A 19 7.05 10.71 -4.51
CA THR A 19 7.84 10.06 -5.56
C THR A 19 8.30 11.06 -6.63
N PHE A 20 7.43 11.98 -7.04
CA PHE A 20 7.77 13.05 -7.98
C PHE A 20 8.85 13.96 -7.39
N LEU A 21 8.69 14.43 -6.15
CA LEU A 21 9.68 15.27 -5.46
C LEU A 21 11.03 14.56 -5.32
N TYR A 22 11.03 13.25 -5.05
CA TYR A 22 12.25 12.45 -4.99
C TYR A 22 13.02 12.47 -6.32
N PHE A 23 12.35 12.23 -7.44
CA PHE A 23 13.00 12.24 -8.76
C PHE A 23 13.35 13.64 -9.26
N VAL A 24 12.63 14.68 -8.84
CA VAL A 24 12.92 16.06 -9.25
C VAL A 24 14.08 16.66 -8.44
N PHE A 25 14.07 16.50 -7.12
CA PHE A 25 15.00 17.22 -6.24
C PHE A 25 16.17 16.38 -5.72
N ILE A 26 16.01 15.06 -5.59
CA ILE A 26 17.03 14.20 -4.99
C ILE A 26 17.81 13.43 -6.05
N LEU A 27 17.13 12.88 -7.06
CA LEU A 27 17.77 12.19 -8.19
C LEU A 27 17.48 12.92 -9.52
N PRO A 28 17.88 14.20 -9.66
CA PRO A 28 17.65 14.92 -10.91
C PRO A 28 18.28 14.20 -12.10
N ALA A 29 17.62 14.32 -13.25
CA ALA A 29 18.23 13.95 -14.52
C ALA A 29 19.53 14.73 -14.69
N TYR A 30 20.58 14.06 -15.15
CA TYR A 30 21.94 14.61 -15.14
C TYR A 30 22.07 15.88 -15.98
N GLU A 31 21.18 16.07 -16.95
CA GLU A 31 20.94 17.30 -17.70
C GLU A 31 19.47 17.20 -18.18
N ILE A 32 18.64 18.22 -17.91
CA ILE A 32 17.38 18.38 -18.65
C ILE A 32 17.83 18.82 -20.05
N PRO A 33 17.55 18.06 -21.12
CA PRO A 33 17.88 18.50 -22.47
C PRO A 33 17.26 19.88 -22.68
N SER A 34 18.05 20.86 -23.13
CA SER A 34 17.59 22.24 -23.37
C SER A 34 16.40 22.34 -24.33
N GLU A 35 16.14 21.26 -25.07
CA GLU A 35 15.04 21.11 -26.01
C GLU A 35 13.68 20.91 -25.29
N ILE A 36 13.67 20.40 -24.06
CA ILE A 36 12.46 20.11 -23.29
C ILE A 36 12.12 21.31 -22.40
N PRO A 37 10.92 21.90 -22.51
CA PRO A 37 10.51 23.00 -21.64
C PRO A 37 10.45 22.59 -20.17
N GLU A 38 10.90 23.47 -19.26
CA GLU A 38 10.92 23.20 -17.81
C GLU A 38 9.55 22.80 -17.23
N TYR A 39 8.47 23.32 -17.79
CA TYR A 39 7.10 23.01 -17.34
C TYR A 39 6.59 21.63 -17.79
N PHE A 40 7.26 20.98 -18.77
CA PHE A 40 6.76 19.74 -19.39
C PHE A 40 6.61 18.61 -18.38
N ASP A 41 7.61 18.41 -17.51
CA ASP A 41 7.60 17.33 -16.52
C ASP A 41 6.47 17.49 -15.50
N LEU A 42 6.24 18.71 -15.01
CA LEU A 42 5.14 19.01 -14.10
C LEU A 42 3.78 18.84 -14.79
N LEU A 43 3.64 19.37 -16.00
CA LEU A 43 2.40 19.26 -16.78
C LEU A 43 2.06 17.79 -17.06
N TYR A 44 3.04 17.02 -17.51
CA TYR A 44 2.88 15.58 -17.77
C TYR A 44 2.51 14.83 -16.49
N PHE A 45 3.14 15.15 -15.36
CA PHE A 45 2.79 14.60 -14.05
C PHE A 45 1.33 14.87 -13.67
N VAL A 46 0.87 16.12 -13.77
CA VAL A 46 -0.51 16.49 -13.45
C VAL A 46 -1.50 15.76 -14.36
N ILE A 47 -1.27 15.75 -15.67
CA ILE A 47 -2.17 15.12 -16.64
C ILE A 47 -2.22 13.61 -16.44
N ALA A 48 -1.06 12.93 -16.43
CA ALA A 48 -1.00 11.48 -16.32
C ALA A 48 -1.57 10.98 -14.99
N THR A 49 -1.26 11.65 -13.88
CA THR A 49 -1.79 11.29 -12.55
C THR A 49 -3.31 11.52 -12.49
N SER A 50 -3.82 12.59 -13.11
CA SER A 50 -5.26 12.85 -13.18
C SER A 50 -5.99 11.78 -13.98
N ILE A 51 -5.43 11.37 -15.13
CA ILE A 51 -5.98 10.29 -15.96
C ILE A 51 -5.99 8.97 -15.20
N LEU A 52 -4.89 8.58 -14.54
CA LEU A 52 -4.81 7.35 -13.75
C LEU A 52 -5.81 7.36 -12.58
N THR A 53 -5.92 8.48 -11.88
CA THR A 53 -6.84 8.64 -10.74
C THR A 53 -8.30 8.58 -11.20
N LEU A 54 -8.64 9.27 -12.30
CA LEU A 54 -9.98 9.24 -12.88
C LEU A 54 -10.33 7.83 -13.40
N GLY A 55 -9.40 7.17 -14.08
CA GLY A 55 -9.55 5.80 -14.56
C GLY A 55 -9.85 4.83 -13.41
N PHE A 56 -9.08 4.91 -12.32
CA PHE A 56 -9.32 4.12 -11.11
C PHE A 56 -10.70 4.39 -10.49
N PHE A 57 -11.10 5.66 -10.39
CA PHE A 57 -12.40 6.05 -9.84
C PHE A 57 -13.56 5.50 -10.68
N LEU A 58 -13.48 5.62 -12.01
CA LEU A 58 -14.51 5.12 -12.91
C LEU A 58 -14.61 3.58 -12.88
N PHE A 59 -13.46 2.89 -12.83
CA PHE A 59 -13.38 1.43 -12.78
C PHE A 59 -13.99 0.87 -11.50
N THR A 60 -13.72 1.48 -10.35
CA THR A 60 -14.13 0.96 -9.03
C THR A 60 -15.55 1.36 -8.61
N ARG A 61 -16.11 2.44 -9.16
CA ARG A 61 -17.39 3.03 -8.70
C ARG A 61 -18.58 2.07 -8.76
N LYS A 62 -18.74 1.32 -9.86
CA LYS A 62 -19.89 0.39 -10.01
C LYS A 62 -19.70 -0.89 -9.19
N SER A 63 -18.48 -1.43 -9.18
CA SER A 63 -18.18 -2.72 -8.54
C SER A 63 -18.28 -2.69 -7.01
N LEU A 64 -18.08 -1.53 -6.37
CA LEU A 64 -18.01 -1.43 -4.91
C LEU A 64 -19.28 -0.87 -4.27
N LYS A 65 -20.28 -0.44 -5.05
CA LYS A 65 -21.47 0.26 -4.52
C LYS A 65 -22.19 -0.58 -3.46
N THR A 66 -22.61 -1.80 -3.82
CA THR A 66 -23.35 -2.71 -2.94
C THR A 66 -22.52 -3.17 -1.75
N LEU A 67 -21.22 -3.43 -1.95
CA LEU A 67 -20.29 -3.76 -0.86
C LEU A 67 -20.30 -2.67 0.21
N PHE A 68 -20.24 -1.40 -0.21
CA PHE A 68 -20.29 -0.28 0.72
C PHE A 68 -21.66 -0.04 1.35
N GLU A 69 -22.76 -0.33 0.65
CA GLU A 69 -24.11 -0.25 1.24
C GLU A 69 -24.24 -1.21 2.43
N ILE A 70 -23.72 -2.43 2.30
CA ILE A 70 -23.65 -3.40 3.40
C ILE A 70 -22.68 -2.89 4.49
N ALA A 71 -21.47 -2.48 4.10
CA ALA A 71 -20.48 -1.99 5.06
C ALA A 71 -21.00 -0.84 5.93
N TYR A 72 -21.76 0.10 5.37
CA TYR A 72 -22.32 1.23 6.12
C TYR A 72 -23.64 0.93 6.84
N GLY A 73 -24.15 -0.31 6.75
CA GLY A 73 -25.43 -0.70 7.37
C GLY A 73 -26.67 -0.16 6.66
N ASN A 74 -26.53 0.33 5.41
CA ASN A 74 -27.67 0.78 4.61
C ASN A 74 -28.43 -0.38 3.96
N LEU A 75 -27.78 -1.54 3.81
CA LEU A 75 -28.34 -2.77 3.28
C LEU A 75 -28.02 -3.91 4.25
N ASP A 76 -29.04 -4.56 4.81
CA ASP A 76 -28.84 -5.73 5.65
C ASP A 76 -28.50 -6.94 4.77
N ILE A 77 -27.33 -7.53 5.01
CA ILE A 77 -26.85 -8.70 4.26
C ILE A 77 -27.82 -9.89 4.36
N LYS A 78 -28.62 -9.99 5.43
CA LYS A 78 -29.61 -11.07 5.62
C LYS A 78 -30.77 -11.02 4.64
N THR A 79 -30.96 -9.89 3.96
CA THR A 79 -32.02 -9.72 2.93
C THR A 79 -31.64 -10.28 1.57
N LEU A 80 -30.37 -10.65 1.38
CA LEU A 80 -29.83 -11.14 0.11
C LEU A 80 -29.96 -12.66 -0.02
N GLU A 81 -29.86 -13.15 -1.26
CA GLU A 81 -29.79 -14.59 -1.51
C GLU A 81 -28.51 -15.20 -0.91
N GLN A 82 -28.57 -16.46 -0.49
CA GLN A 82 -27.44 -17.16 0.16
C GLN A 82 -26.14 -17.13 -0.67
N SER A 83 -26.27 -17.20 -2.00
CA SER A 83 -25.15 -17.11 -2.95
C SER A 83 -24.48 -15.72 -2.92
N GLU A 84 -25.27 -14.66 -2.78
CA GLU A 84 -24.80 -13.29 -2.70
C GLU A 84 -24.19 -12.98 -1.34
N ILE A 85 -24.77 -13.49 -0.25
CA ILE A 85 -24.23 -13.38 1.11
C ILE A 85 -22.79 -13.89 1.13
N TYR A 86 -22.56 -15.11 0.63
CA TYR A 86 -21.23 -15.71 0.58
C TYR A 86 -20.26 -14.86 -0.26
N ARG A 87 -20.70 -14.37 -1.43
CA ARG A 87 -19.90 -13.52 -2.32
C ARG A 87 -19.47 -12.23 -1.62
N PHE A 88 -20.38 -11.54 -0.92
CA PHE A 88 -20.08 -10.28 -0.24
C PHE A 88 -19.23 -10.48 1.01
N GLN A 89 -19.44 -11.57 1.75
CA GLN A 89 -18.57 -11.96 2.86
C GLN A 89 -17.14 -12.24 2.41
N ALA A 90 -16.95 -13.03 1.35
CA ALA A 90 -15.64 -13.25 0.75
C ALA A 90 -15.00 -11.93 0.27
N SER A 91 -15.79 -11.09 -0.39
CA SER A 91 -15.33 -9.77 -0.87
C SER A 91 -14.90 -8.86 0.28
N ALA A 92 -15.64 -8.85 1.39
CA ALA A 92 -15.32 -8.05 2.56
C ALA A 92 -13.99 -8.48 3.20
N LEU A 93 -13.71 -9.78 3.28
CA LEU A 93 -12.44 -10.29 3.82
C LEU A 93 -11.25 -9.99 2.90
N GLN A 94 -11.45 -10.02 1.59
CA GLN A 94 -10.38 -9.78 0.60
C GLN A 94 -10.19 -8.30 0.25
N TYR A 95 -11.12 -7.43 0.66
CA TYR A 95 -11.16 -6.04 0.22
C TYR A 95 -9.84 -5.27 0.41
N PRO A 96 -9.18 -5.30 1.60
CA PRO A 96 -7.89 -4.61 1.76
C PRO A 96 -6.82 -5.12 0.80
N LEU A 97 -6.73 -6.44 0.61
CA LEU A 97 -5.75 -7.07 -0.26
C LEU A 97 -6.00 -6.74 -1.74
N ILE A 98 -7.25 -6.84 -2.20
CA ILE A 98 -7.62 -6.54 -3.59
C ILE A 98 -7.29 -5.08 -3.92
N VAL A 99 -7.66 -4.13 -3.04
CA VAL A 99 -7.35 -2.70 -3.25
C VAL A 99 -5.86 -2.46 -3.31
N SER A 100 -5.07 -3.12 -2.46
CA SER A 100 -3.60 -3.03 -2.49
C SER A 100 -3.01 -3.60 -3.78
N ILE A 101 -3.50 -4.75 -4.27
CA ILE A 101 -3.04 -5.32 -5.55
C ILE A 101 -3.35 -4.39 -6.72
N VAL A 102 -4.60 -3.88 -6.80
CA VAL A 102 -4.99 -2.94 -7.85
C VAL A 102 -4.15 -1.66 -7.79
N THR A 103 -3.88 -1.17 -6.57
CA THR A 103 -3.00 -0.01 -6.36
C THR A 103 -1.59 -0.29 -6.86
N PHE A 104 -1.00 -1.44 -6.51
CA PHE A 104 0.35 -1.79 -6.95
C PHE A 104 0.46 -1.92 -8.47
N VAL A 105 -0.55 -2.51 -9.12
CA VAL A 105 -0.62 -2.58 -10.60
C VAL A 105 -0.71 -1.18 -11.21
N ALA A 106 -1.50 -0.28 -10.62
CA ALA A 106 -1.55 1.12 -11.06
C ALA A 106 -0.19 1.82 -10.91
N TRP A 107 0.56 1.52 -9.86
CA TRP A 107 1.91 2.04 -9.66
C TRP A 107 2.94 1.48 -10.64
N ILE A 108 2.87 0.20 -10.99
CA ILE A 108 3.69 -0.38 -12.08
C ILE A 108 3.38 0.31 -13.40
N THR A 109 2.09 0.55 -13.66
CA THR A 109 1.63 1.27 -14.85
C THR A 109 2.16 2.70 -14.87
N ALA A 110 2.08 3.42 -13.75
CA ALA A 110 2.70 4.75 -13.59
C ALA A 110 4.22 4.67 -13.81
N GLY A 111 4.90 3.69 -13.23
CA GLY A 111 6.32 3.45 -13.45
C GLY A 111 6.65 3.32 -14.93
N PHE A 112 5.83 2.63 -15.71
CA PHE A 112 6.04 2.51 -17.17
C PHE A 112 5.81 3.85 -17.89
N ILE A 113 4.73 4.55 -17.53
CA ILE A 113 4.36 5.86 -18.09
C ILE A 113 5.46 6.90 -17.88
N PHE A 114 5.99 7.00 -16.66
CA PHE A 114 7.00 8.00 -16.29
C PHE A 114 8.44 7.52 -16.53
N GLY A 115 8.70 6.22 -16.49
CA GLY A 115 10.01 5.64 -16.74
C GLY A 115 10.35 5.59 -18.23
N PHE A 116 9.37 5.31 -19.10
CA PHE A 116 9.59 5.10 -20.53
C PHE A 116 8.73 6.02 -21.40
N MET A 117 7.40 6.00 -21.22
CA MET A 117 6.48 6.64 -22.16
C MET A 117 6.68 8.17 -22.24
N GLN A 118 6.92 8.83 -21.11
CA GLN A 118 7.22 10.26 -21.04
C GLN A 118 8.40 10.64 -21.92
N HIS A 119 9.49 9.87 -21.88
CA HIS A 119 10.70 10.17 -22.64
C HIS A 119 10.52 9.92 -24.14
N ILE A 120 9.75 8.88 -24.52
CA ILE A 120 9.42 8.61 -25.92
C ILE A 120 8.55 9.75 -26.49
N ILE A 121 7.57 10.22 -25.70
CA ILE A 121 6.71 11.35 -26.08
C ILE A 121 7.54 12.63 -26.20
N ALA A 122 8.40 12.91 -25.22
CA ALA A 122 9.27 14.09 -25.25
C ALA A 122 10.20 14.09 -26.46
N ALA A 123 10.81 12.94 -26.78
CA ALA A 123 11.66 12.79 -27.97
C ALA A 123 10.90 13.05 -29.27
N LYS A 124 9.62 12.63 -29.35
CA LYS A 124 8.80 12.87 -30.54
C LYS A 124 8.33 14.32 -30.68
N ILE A 125 8.00 14.99 -29.57
CA ILE A 125 7.46 16.36 -29.58
C ILE A 125 8.59 17.40 -29.71
N PHE A 126 9.66 17.24 -28.94
CA PHE A 126 10.74 18.22 -28.83
C PHE A 126 12.01 17.84 -29.61
N GLN A 127 11.99 16.72 -30.33
CA GLN A 127 13.17 16.15 -31.01
C GLN A 127 14.34 15.87 -30.07
N ALA A 128 14.03 15.66 -28.78
CA ALA A 128 15.02 15.43 -27.74
C ALA A 128 15.63 14.03 -27.78
N LYS A 129 16.87 13.90 -27.32
CA LYS A 129 17.53 12.60 -27.20
C LYS A 129 16.85 11.73 -26.13
N ILE A 130 16.55 10.48 -26.46
CA ILE A 130 16.00 9.52 -25.50
C ILE A 130 17.10 9.18 -24.46
N PRO A 131 16.81 9.22 -23.15
CA PRO A 131 17.75 8.81 -22.12
C PRO A 131 18.14 7.33 -22.24
N ASP A 132 19.30 6.98 -21.69
CA ASP A 132 19.77 5.60 -21.73
C ASP A 132 18.85 4.63 -20.97
N LEU A 133 18.89 3.35 -21.35
CA LEU A 133 18.02 2.32 -20.78
C LEU A 133 18.15 2.21 -19.26
N ILE A 134 19.36 2.37 -18.72
CA ILE A 134 19.61 2.32 -17.26
C ILE A 134 18.86 3.43 -16.54
N PHE A 135 18.80 4.64 -17.12
CA PHE A 135 18.06 5.76 -16.55
C PHE A 135 16.56 5.46 -16.52
N CYS A 136 16.01 5.00 -17.64
CA CYS A 136 14.59 4.66 -17.75
C CYS A 136 14.20 3.53 -16.78
N LEU A 137 15.02 2.48 -16.70
CA LEU A 137 14.81 1.35 -15.81
C LEU A 137 14.90 1.75 -14.33
N ARG A 138 15.86 2.60 -13.97
CA ARG A 138 15.98 3.14 -12.61
C ARG A 138 14.74 3.94 -12.21
N ARG A 139 14.22 4.79 -13.11
CA ARG A 139 13.00 5.57 -12.87
C ARG A 139 11.77 4.65 -12.78
N PHE A 140 11.64 3.67 -13.67
CA PHE A 140 10.58 2.66 -13.61
C PHE A 140 10.58 1.90 -12.28
N LEU A 141 11.73 1.35 -11.86
CA LEU A 141 11.85 0.58 -10.63
C LEU A 141 11.65 1.45 -9.39
N GLY A 142 12.20 2.67 -9.37
CA GLY A 142 12.00 3.57 -8.24
C GLY A 142 10.56 4.05 -8.10
N ILE A 143 9.84 4.30 -9.20
CA ILE A 143 8.40 4.62 -9.13
C ILE A 143 7.59 3.38 -8.71
N SER A 144 7.85 2.22 -9.32
CA SER A 144 7.03 1.02 -9.09
C SER A 144 7.27 0.40 -7.71
N LEU A 145 8.53 0.26 -7.29
CA LEU A 145 8.91 -0.42 -6.05
C LEU A 145 9.01 0.55 -4.88
N LEU A 146 9.75 1.66 -5.02
CA LEU A 146 9.92 2.60 -3.91
C LEU A 146 8.68 3.48 -3.72
N GLY A 147 8.18 4.12 -4.78
CA GLY A 147 6.91 4.83 -4.70
C GLY A 147 5.74 3.87 -4.43
N GLY A 148 5.54 2.93 -5.35
CA GLY A 148 4.37 2.05 -5.36
C GLY A 148 4.36 0.98 -4.29
N GLY A 149 5.47 0.28 -4.07
CA GLY A 149 5.55 -0.77 -3.06
C GLY A 149 5.31 -0.24 -1.66
N ILE A 150 5.97 0.88 -1.30
CA ILE A 150 5.79 1.52 0.01
C ILE A 150 4.38 2.08 0.18
N THR A 151 3.89 2.83 -0.81
CA THR A 151 2.52 3.38 -0.78
C THR A 151 1.49 2.27 -0.63
N THR A 152 1.65 1.17 -1.35
CA THR A 152 0.75 0.01 -1.29
C THR A 152 0.80 -0.69 0.07
N MET A 153 1.99 -0.87 0.66
CA MET A 153 2.12 -1.48 1.99
C MET A 153 1.46 -0.61 3.07
N ILE A 154 1.71 0.70 3.05
CA ILE A 154 1.05 1.63 3.99
C ILE A 154 -0.46 1.59 3.77
N LEU A 155 -0.92 1.67 2.52
CA LEU A 155 -2.34 1.60 2.18
C LEU A 155 -2.98 0.30 2.68
N TYR A 156 -2.32 -0.85 2.51
CA TYR A 156 -2.80 -2.13 3.00
C TYR A 156 -3.11 -2.08 4.50
N PHE A 157 -2.14 -1.71 5.34
CA PHE A 157 -2.34 -1.73 6.79
C PHE A 157 -3.34 -0.69 7.27
N VAL A 158 -3.32 0.51 6.68
CA VAL A 158 -4.30 1.55 7.06
C VAL A 158 -5.71 1.13 6.64
N LEU A 159 -5.86 0.58 5.43
CA LEU A 159 -7.13 0.11 4.93
C LEU A 159 -7.64 -1.06 5.75
N GLU A 160 -6.78 -2.04 6.07
CA GLU A 160 -7.14 -3.16 6.92
C GLU A 160 -7.60 -2.68 8.32
N SER A 161 -6.82 -1.82 8.96
CA SER A 161 -7.18 -1.27 10.28
C SER A 161 -8.51 -0.52 10.25
N ALA A 162 -8.76 0.26 9.19
CA ALA A 162 -10.01 1.00 9.04
C ALA A 162 -11.19 0.10 8.65
N TRP A 163 -10.94 -0.99 7.91
CA TRP A 163 -11.96 -1.90 7.42
C TRP A 163 -12.51 -2.85 8.50
N ARG A 164 -11.70 -3.16 9.52
CA ARG A 164 -12.09 -4.00 10.67
C ARG A 164 -13.42 -3.60 11.32
N SER A 165 -13.70 -2.30 11.42
CA SER A 165 -14.94 -1.78 12.02
C SER A 165 -16.21 -2.11 11.21
N TYR A 166 -16.09 -2.50 9.95
CA TYR A 166 -17.22 -2.80 9.07
C TYR A 166 -17.46 -4.30 8.89
N ILE A 167 -16.49 -5.15 9.26
CA ILE A 167 -16.60 -6.62 9.20
C ILE A 167 -17.86 -7.16 9.92
N PRO A 168 -18.25 -6.66 11.12
CA PRO A 168 -19.46 -7.14 11.79
C PRO A 168 -20.76 -7.00 10.96
N ASN A 169 -20.84 -6.02 10.06
CA ASN A 169 -22.01 -5.84 9.19
C ASN A 169 -22.12 -6.93 8.11
N PHE A 170 -21.02 -7.60 7.79
CA PHE A 170 -21.00 -8.77 6.89
C PHE A 170 -21.13 -10.09 7.66
N PHE A 171 -20.72 -10.10 8.93
CA PHE A 171 -20.68 -11.28 9.79
C PHE A 171 -21.37 -10.99 11.14
N PRO A 172 -22.70 -10.80 11.16
CA PRO A 172 -23.42 -10.49 12.40
C PRO A 172 -23.26 -11.58 13.47
N ASP A 173 -23.11 -12.83 13.04
CA ASP A 173 -22.92 -13.97 13.93
C ASP A 173 -21.44 -14.20 14.30
N GLY A 174 -20.50 -13.48 13.67
CA GLY A 174 -19.05 -13.57 13.93
C GLY A 174 -18.34 -14.79 13.32
N ASN A 175 -19.04 -15.66 12.59
CA ASN A 175 -18.45 -16.88 12.02
C ASN A 175 -17.70 -16.58 10.71
N LEU A 176 -16.50 -16.00 10.82
CA LEU A 176 -15.65 -15.70 9.65
C LEU A 176 -15.09 -16.99 9.03
N SER A 177 -14.91 -18.05 9.82
CA SER A 177 -14.31 -19.31 9.38
C SER A 177 -15.15 -20.10 8.36
N HIS A 178 -16.47 -19.84 8.29
CA HIS A 178 -17.35 -20.52 7.33
C HIS A 178 -17.06 -20.16 5.86
N VAL A 179 -16.42 -19.00 5.59
CA VAL A 179 -16.10 -18.58 4.22
C VAL A 179 -14.80 -19.26 3.78
N LYS A 180 -14.95 -20.32 2.99
CA LYS A 180 -13.82 -21.11 2.48
C LYS A 180 -13.16 -20.44 1.27
N HIS A 181 -11.93 -20.85 0.97
CA HIS A 181 -11.19 -20.43 -0.24
C HIS A 181 -10.89 -18.92 -0.34
N VAL A 182 -10.87 -18.22 0.80
CA VAL A 182 -10.39 -16.83 0.88
C VAL A 182 -8.91 -16.82 1.25
N PHE A 183 -8.12 -15.99 0.56
CA PHE A 183 -6.71 -15.81 0.92
C PHE A 183 -6.60 -15.23 2.33
N LYS A 184 -5.86 -15.93 3.20
CA LYS A 184 -5.54 -15.49 4.56
C LYS A 184 -4.13 -14.90 4.58
N LEU A 185 -4.03 -13.61 4.90
CA LEU A 185 -2.75 -12.97 5.16
C LEU A 185 -2.39 -13.15 6.63
N ASN A 186 -1.88 -14.34 6.92
CA ASN A 186 -1.39 -14.76 8.21
C ASN A 186 -0.35 -13.80 8.80
N VAL A 187 -0.24 -13.77 10.14
CA VAL A 187 0.68 -12.88 10.86
C VAL A 187 2.11 -13.04 10.34
N GLN A 188 2.57 -14.27 10.14
CA GLN A 188 3.91 -14.56 9.60
C GLN A 188 4.15 -13.93 8.22
N LYS A 189 3.17 -14.03 7.29
CA LYS A 189 3.29 -13.48 5.94
C LYS A 189 3.33 -11.95 5.97
N ARG A 190 2.62 -11.31 6.89
CA ARG A 190 2.66 -9.85 7.10
C ARG A 190 4.07 -9.40 7.50
N PHE A 191 4.69 -10.08 8.48
CA PHE A 191 6.07 -9.81 8.88
C PHE A 191 7.02 -9.97 7.71
N LEU A 192 6.90 -11.06 6.94
CA LEU A 192 7.77 -11.32 5.79
C LEU A 192 7.64 -10.23 4.72
N ILE A 193 6.41 -9.84 4.36
CA ILE A 193 6.15 -8.79 3.36
C ILE A 193 6.74 -7.45 3.80
N VAL A 194 6.53 -7.06 5.06
CA VAL A 194 7.09 -5.81 5.60
C VAL A 194 8.62 -5.86 5.65
N PHE A 195 9.19 -6.96 6.11
CA PHE A 195 10.64 -7.15 6.17
C PHE A 195 11.28 -7.09 4.77
N LEU A 196 10.74 -7.83 3.80
CA LEU A 196 11.20 -7.79 2.42
C LEU A 196 10.97 -6.41 1.79
N GLY A 197 9.87 -5.73 2.12
CA GLY A 197 9.62 -4.37 1.67
C GLY A 197 10.68 -3.39 2.13
N ILE A 198 10.95 -3.36 3.44
CA ILE A 198 11.92 -2.45 4.05
C ILE A 198 13.34 -2.74 3.58
N THR A 199 13.71 -4.01 3.40
CA THR A 199 15.08 -4.40 3.06
C THR A 199 15.32 -4.45 1.56
N CYS A 200 14.46 -5.12 0.79
CA CYS A 200 14.70 -5.37 -0.63
C CYS A 200 14.35 -4.19 -1.54
N ILE A 201 13.47 -3.27 -1.14
CA ILE A 201 13.08 -2.13 -2.00
C ILE A 201 14.21 -1.10 -2.13
N PRO A 202 14.89 -0.66 -1.05
CA PRO A 202 15.93 0.37 -1.17
C PRO A 202 17.20 -0.12 -1.87
N PHE A 203 17.60 -1.38 -1.70
CA PHE A 203 18.91 -1.86 -2.19
C PHE A 203 19.12 -1.77 -3.70
N PRO A 204 18.18 -2.21 -4.58
CA PRO A 204 18.35 -2.05 -6.02
C PRO A 204 18.51 -0.60 -6.44
N ILE A 205 17.80 0.32 -5.77
CA ILE A 205 17.84 1.75 -6.09
C ILE A 205 19.17 2.35 -5.66
N ILE A 206 19.64 2.03 -4.46
CA ILE A 206 20.96 2.44 -3.97
C ILE A 206 22.05 1.88 -4.89
N GLY A 207 21.99 0.58 -5.22
CA GLY A 207 22.94 -0.07 -6.11
C GLY A 207 22.99 0.57 -7.51
N MET A 208 21.84 0.80 -8.13
CA MET A 208 21.77 1.48 -9.44
C MET A 208 22.24 2.93 -9.37
N THR A 209 21.95 3.65 -8.29
CA THR A 209 22.37 5.05 -8.10
C THR A 209 23.89 5.12 -7.96
N ILE A 210 24.48 4.28 -7.11
CA ILE A 210 25.93 4.18 -6.94
C ILE A 210 26.59 3.80 -8.27
N TYR A 211 26.09 2.77 -8.96
CA TYR A 211 26.61 2.34 -10.25
C TYR A 211 26.60 3.47 -11.29
N SER A 212 25.47 4.18 -11.39
CA SER A 212 25.32 5.32 -12.32
C SER A 212 26.33 6.43 -12.03
N LYS A 213 26.53 6.76 -10.75
CA LYS A 213 27.44 7.84 -10.32
C LYS A 213 28.91 7.43 -10.47
N VAL A 214 29.26 6.18 -10.20
CA VAL A 214 30.62 5.64 -10.44
C VAL A 214 30.96 5.69 -11.92
N MET A 215 30.02 5.32 -12.80
CA MET A 215 30.23 5.44 -14.24
C MET A 215 30.43 6.90 -14.68
N ALA A 216 29.65 7.82 -14.11
CA ALA A 216 29.82 9.26 -14.37
C ALA A 216 31.16 9.82 -13.85
N LEU A 217 31.65 9.34 -12.70
CA LEU A 217 32.95 9.73 -12.14
C LEU A 217 34.12 9.39 -13.05
N ASN A 218 34.07 8.22 -13.71
CA ASN A 218 35.13 7.76 -14.60
C ASN A 218 35.30 8.64 -15.85
N MET A 219 34.26 9.37 -16.24
CA MET A 219 34.26 10.24 -17.42
C MET A 219 34.34 11.73 -17.06
N ALA A 220 34.48 12.07 -15.78
CA ALA A 220 34.35 13.44 -15.27
C ALA A 220 35.70 14.13 -14.99
N ASP A 221 35.75 15.42 -15.34
CA ASP A 221 36.83 16.34 -14.99
C ASP A 221 36.97 16.53 -13.47
N ALA A 222 38.14 17.01 -13.01
CA ALA A 222 38.43 17.19 -11.59
C ALA A 222 37.37 18.01 -10.82
N ILE A 223 36.83 19.06 -11.44
CA ILE A 223 35.79 19.92 -10.84
C ILE A 223 34.44 19.18 -10.74
N LYS A 224 34.05 18.43 -11.79
CA LYS A 224 32.82 17.64 -11.83
C LYS A 224 32.84 16.51 -10.81
N ARG A 225 33.99 15.85 -10.61
CA ARG A 225 34.14 14.78 -9.60
C ARG A 225 33.80 15.25 -8.19
N GLY A 226 34.22 16.45 -7.80
CA GLY A 226 33.91 17.02 -6.49
C GLY A 226 32.40 17.19 -6.25
N HIS A 227 31.67 17.71 -7.25
CA HIS A 227 30.22 17.87 -7.19
C HIS A 227 29.47 16.53 -7.16
N ILE A 228 29.98 15.53 -7.91
CA ILE A 228 29.38 14.19 -7.91
C ILE A 228 29.47 13.57 -6.52
N ILE A 229 30.65 13.58 -5.90
CA ILE A 229 30.86 12.98 -4.58
C ILE A 229 30.00 13.67 -3.51
N SER A 230 29.92 15.01 -3.51
CA SER A 230 29.10 15.73 -2.53
C SER A 230 27.59 15.45 -2.71
N SER A 231 27.11 15.38 -3.96
CA SER A 231 25.71 15.00 -4.24
C SER A 231 25.38 13.58 -3.78
N MET A 232 26.32 12.62 -3.95
CA MET A 232 26.11 11.23 -3.55
C MET A 232 25.89 11.08 -2.04
N VAL A 233 26.66 11.80 -1.22
CA VAL A 233 26.50 11.73 0.24
C VAL A 233 25.12 12.25 0.65
N GLY A 234 24.69 13.39 0.11
CA GLY A 234 23.37 13.95 0.39
C GLY A 234 22.22 13.02 -0.03
N GLU A 235 22.32 12.44 -1.23
CA GLU A 235 21.34 11.46 -1.74
C GLU A 235 21.24 10.22 -0.85
N LEU A 236 22.38 9.66 -0.40
CA LEU A 236 22.41 8.49 0.47
C LEU A 236 21.81 8.79 1.84
N VAL A 237 22.20 9.92 2.46
CA VAL A 237 21.64 10.35 3.75
C VAL A 237 20.13 10.55 3.65
N PHE A 238 19.65 11.16 2.57
CA PHE A 238 18.22 11.32 2.32
C PHE A 238 17.49 9.98 2.19
N ILE A 239 18.01 9.05 1.36
CA ILE A 239 17.41 7.72 1.18
C ILE A 239 17.37 6.95 2.50
N ILE A 240 18.43 7.02 3.31
CA ILE A 240 18.48 6.38 4.64
C ILE A 240 17.43 7.00 5.57
N ALA A 241 17.34 8.33 5.64
CA ALA A 241 16.38 9.02 6.50
C ALA A 241 14.92 8.67 6.13
N VAL A 242 14.60 8.66 4.83
CA VAL A 242 13.27 8.29 4.32
C VAL A 242 12.98 6.81 4.58
N SER A 243 13.94 5.92 4.33
CA SER A 243 13.79 4.48 4.59
C SER A 243 13.56 4.19 6.07
N LEU A 244 14.26 4.90 6.96
CA LEU A 244 14.06 4.81 8.40
C LEU A 244 12.66 5.29 8.80
N ALA A 245 12.22 6.44 8.29
CA ALA A 245 10.87 6.97 8.56
C ALA A 245 9.77 5.98 8.12
N ILE A 246 9.90 5.41 6.91
CA ILE A 246 8.97 4.40 6.39
C ILE A 246 9.00 3.13 7.25
N SER A 247 10.18 2.69 7.68
CA SER A 247 10.34 1.52 8.55
C SER A 247 9.62 1.71 9.88
N LEU A 248 9.75 2.89 10.50
CA LEU A 248 9.05 3.22 11.74
C LEU A 248 7.53 3.23 11.55
N ILE A 249 7.04 3.80 10.45
CA ILE A 249 5.59 3.81 10.11
C ILE A 249 5.08 2.37 9.93
N LEU A 250 5.74 1.55 9.12
CA LEU A 250 5.31 0.17 8.86
C LEU A 250 5.42 -0.70 10.11
N ALA A 251 6.47 -0.54 10.92
CA ALA A 251 6.62 -1.24 12.18
C ALA A 251 5.48 -0.89 13.17
N TYR A 252 5.14 0.40 13.28
CA TYR A 252 4.01 0.85 14.09
C TYR A 252 2.68 0.25 13.61
N LEU A 253 2.41 0.30 12.30
CA LEU A 253 1.18 -0.24 11.71
C LEU A 253 1.07 -1.76 11.90
N LEU A 254 2.15 -2.49 11.67
CA LEU A 254 2.22 -3.94 11.87
C LEU A 254 2.01 -4.30 13.34
N SER A 255 2.71 -3.63 14.26
CA SER A 255 2.56 -3.82 15.70
C SER A 255 1.12 -3.58 16.13
N LYS A 256 0.51 -2.47 15.72
CA LYS A 256 -0.89 -2.14 16.01
C LYS A 256 -1.85 -3.20 15.48
N SER A 257 -1.59 -3.76 14.29
CA SER A 257 -2.46 -4.78 13.67
C SER A 257 -2.55 -6.08 14.49
N ILE A 258 -1.55 -6.34 15.34
CA ILE A 258 -1.40 -7.54 16.18
C ILE A 258 -1.71 -7.24 17.65
N SER A 259 -1.06 -6.24 18.24
CA SER A 259 -1.17 -5.96 19.67
C SER A 259 -2.58 -5.54 20.09
N VAL A 260 -3.29 -4.78 19.26
CA VAL A 260 -4.66 -4.33 19.59
C VAL A 260 -5.63 -5.51 19.74
N PRO A 261 -5.79 -6.42 18.76
CA PRO A 261 -6.71 -7.56 18.94
C PRO A 261 -6.25 -8.52 20.06
N LEU A 262 -4.94 -8.72 20.26
CA LEU A 262 -4.45 -9.52 21.38
C LEU A 262 -4.78 -8.91 22.74
N LEU A 263 -4.67 -7.58 22.88
CA LEU A 263 -5.07 -6.89 24.11
C LEU A 263 -6.57 -7.06 24.38
N ARG A 264 -7.42 -6.99 23.35
CA ARG A 264 -8.86 -7.24 23.50
C ARG A 264 -9.16 -8.65 24.00
N ILE A 265 -8.48 -9.67 23.47
CA ILE A 265 -8.64 -11.05 23.94
C ILE A 265 -8.17 -11.16 25.40
N LYS A 266 -7.02 -10.59 25.73
CA LYS A 266 -6.49 -10.55 27.10
C LYS A 266 -7.47 -9.88 28.08
N ASP A 267 -8.06 -8.76 27.69
CA ASP A 267 -9.02 -8.05 28.54
C ASP A 267 -10.33 -8.84 28.68
N ALA A 268 -10.79 -9.52 27.61
CA ALA A 268 -11.93 -10.42 27.70
C ALA A 268 -11.66 -11.62 28.62
N ILE A 269 -10.45 -12.20 28.62
CA ILE A 269 -10.07 -13.27 29.55
C ILE A 269 -10.19 -12.80 31.01
N LYS A 270 -9.76 -11.57 31.33
CA LYS A 270 -9.91 -11.01 32.68
C LYS A 270 -11.37 -10.88 33.13
N GLU A 271 -12.28 -10.57 32.20
CA GLU A 271 -13.72 -10.55 32.52
C GLU A 271 -14.21 -11.95 32.90
N VAL A 272 -13.74 -13.00 32.21
CA VAL A 272 -14.09 -14.39 32.53
C VAL A 272 -13.55 -14.80 33.89
N GLU A 273 -12.32 -14.40 34.24
CA GLU A 273 -11.74 -14.62 35.57
C GLU A 273 -12.60 -14.01 36.69
N ASN A 274 -13.30 -12.91 36.39
CA ASN A 274 -14.26 -12.25 37.28
C ASN A 274 -15.68 -12.86 37.21
N ASN A 275 -15.83 -14.09 36.70
CA ASN A 275 -17.10 -14.80 36.49
C ASN A 275 -18.07 -14.12 35.50
N ASN A 276 -17.59 -13.21 34.64
CA ASN A 276 -18.41 -12.60 33.60
C ASN A 276 -18.37 -13.41 32.30
N PHE A 277 -19.23 -14.44 32.20
CA PHE A 277 -19.39 -15.28 31.00
C PHE A 277 -20.26 -14.64 29.91
N ASN A 278 -20.66 -13.37 30.07
CA ASN A 278 -21.36 -12.61 29.01
C ASN A 278 -20.39 -11.86 28.10
N THR A 279 -19.08 -11.91 28.39
CA THR A 279 -18.06 -11.29 27.55
C THR A 279 -17.91 -12.00 26.21
N ARG A 280 -17.62 -11.24 25.15
CA ARG A 280 -17.37 -11.76 23.80
C ARG A 280 -16.32 -10.91 23.11
N VAL A 281 -15.42 -11.55 22.37
CA VAL A 281 -14.44 -10.87 21.52
C VAL A 281 -15.00 -10.71 20.11
N GLU A 282 -14.98 -9.50 19.57
CA GLU A 282 -15.32 -9.26 18.16
C GLU A 282 -14.30 -9.92 17.22
N ILE A 283 -14.79 -10.74 16.28
CA ILE A 283 -13.95 -11.41 15.28
C ILE A 283 -13.86 -10.49 14.05
N VAL A 284 -12.73 -9.80 13.92
CA VAL A 284 -12.52 -8.73 12.91
C VAL A 284 -11.44 -9.06 11.88
N SER A 285 -10.83 -10.24 11.96
CA SER A 285 -9.79 -10.71 11.03
C SER A 285 -9.99 -12.18 10.70
N ASN A 286 -9.58 -12.60 9.50
CA ASN A 286 -9.63 -14.00 9.05
C ASN A 286 -8.26 -14.71 9.14
N ASP A 287 -7.33 -14.14 9.93
CA ASP A 287 -6.01 -14.70 10.23
C ASP A 287 -6.02 -15.49 11.55
N GLU A 288 -4.83 -15.90 12.00
CA GLU A 288 -4.67 -16.69 13.23
C GLU A 288 -5.21 -15.97 14.48
N ILE A 289 -5.19 -14.64 14.50
CA ILE A 289 -5.73 -13.88 15.64
C ILE A 289 -7.26 -13.96 15.66
N GLY A 290 -7.88 -13.94 14.48
CA GLY A 290 -9.31 -14.19 14.33
C GLY A 290 -9.71 -15.59 14.79
N GLU A 291 -8.93 -16.60 14.41
CA GLU A 291 -9.17 -18.00 14.81
C GLU A 291 -9.07 -18.18 16.34
N VAL A 292 -8.11 -17.51 16.99
CA VAL A 292 -8.00 -17.49 18.46
C VAL A 292 -9.21 -16.80 19.10
N ALA A 293 -9.69 -15.67 18.56
CA ALA A 293 -10.88 -14.99 19.05
C ALA A 293 -12.15 -15.85 18.90
N GLU A 294 -12.27 -16.59 17.79
CA GLU A 294 -13.36 -17.53 17.56
C GLU A 294 -13.32 -18.71 18.54
N GLY A 295 -12.15 -19.30 18.75
CA GLY A 295 -11.95 -20.34 19.76
C GLY A 295 -12.27 -19.88 21.18
N PHE A 296 -11.86 -18.65 21.54
CA PHE A 296 -12.22 -18.04 22.83
C PHE A 296 -13.75 -17.92 22.99
N ASN A 297 -14.45 -17.38 21.99
CA ASN A 297 -15.90 -17.23 22.06
C ASN A 297 -16.63 -18.58 22.17
N LEU A 298 -16.14 -19.62 21.49
CA LEU A 298 -16.68 -20.98 21.61
C LEU A 298 -16.50 -21.54 23.02
N MET A 299 -15.33 -21.34 23.64
CA MET A 299 -15.08 -21.73 25.03
C MET A 299 -16.06 -21.05 26.00
N ILE A 300 -16.29 -19.73 25.86
CA ILE A 300 -17.24 -19.00 26.72
C ILE A 300 -18.67 -19.50 26.54
N LYS A 301 -19.07 -19.80 25.30
CA LYS A 301 -20.38 -20.40 25.02
C LYS A 301 -20.55 -21.73 25.76
N SER A 302 -19.57 -22.62 25.68
CA SER A 302 -19.61 -23.93 26.37
C SER A 302 -19.64 -23.79 27.89
N LEU A 303 -18.87 -22.84 28.46
CA LEU A 303 -18.91 -22.56 29.90
C LEU A 303 -20.28 -22.06 30.35
N LYS A 304 -20.92 -21.19 29.56
CA LYS A 304 -22.26 -20.67 29.85
C LYS A 304 -23.35 -21.73 29.75
N GLU A 305 -23.19 -22.71 28.86
CA GLU A 305 -24.11 -23.86 28.74
C GLU A 305 -23.91 -24.91 29.85
N SER A 306 -22.77 -24.88 30.55
CA SER A 306 -22.43 -25.83 31.62
C SER A 306 -22.74 -25.33 33.04
N GLN A 307 -23.27 -24.12 33.18
CA GLN A 307 -23.78 -23.53 34.43
C GLN A 307 -25.30 -23.63 34.51
#